data_AF-A0A2M8CGE5-F1
#
_entry.id   AF-A0A2M8CGE5-F1
#
_cell.length_a   1.000
_cell.length_b   1.000
_cell.length_c   1.000
_cell.angle_alpha   90.00
_cell.angle_beta   90.00
_cell.angle_gamma   90.00
#
_symmetry.space_group_name_H-M   'P 1'
#
loop_
_entity.id
_entity.type
_entity.pdbx_description
1 polymer ?
#
loop_
_entity_poly.entity_id
_entity_poly.type
_entity_poly.pdbx_seq_one_letter_code
_entity_poly.pdbx_strand_id
1 'polypeptide(L)'
;MQSATAQWSVDVSIDDNNCNCNNITKKEISWVVRYTNDNTIFANGSSTFTTNPVTISGTESVDPDSWKTFQVCVNVKYYNENIVCCEGTRCKVFDWADIHIPTGSNNNMTVIMN
;
A
#
# COMPACT_ATOMS: atom_id res chain seq x y z
N MET A 1 -8.51 10.46 26.11
CA MET A 1 -8.09 9.45 25.12
C MET A 1 -6.59 9.35 25.18
N GLN A 2 -6.06 8.16 25.44
CA GLN A 2 -4.61 7.92 25.43
C GLN A 2 -4.24 7.55 23.99
N SER A 3 -3.47 8.40 23.30
CA SER A 3 -3.00 8.10 21.95
C SER A 3 -1.78 7.18 22.00
N ALA A 4 -1.79 6.11 21.21
CA ALA A 4 -0.63 5.27 20.96
C ALA A 4 -0.03 5.60 19.58
N THR A 5 1.30 5.56 19.45
CA THR A 5 1.95 5.62 18.13
C THR A 5 2.07 4.21 17.58
N ALA A 6 1.52 3.97 16.39
CA ALA A 6 1.72 2.73 15.66
C ALA A 6 2.66 2.97 14.47
N GLN A 7 3.29 1.89 14.01
CA GLN A 7 4.12 1.88 12.81
C GLN A 7 3.71 0.70 11.95
N TRP A 8 3.25 0.92 10.71
CA TRP A 8 2.91 -0.14 9.78
C TRP A 8 3.86 -0.19 8.60
N SER A 9 3.96 -1.38 8.00
CA SER A 9 4.71 -1.63 6.78
C SER A 9 4.02 -2.73 5.97
N VAL A 10 3.91 -2.53 4.67
CA VAL A 10 3.34 -3.48 3.70
C VAL A 10 4.30 -3.65 2.53
N ASP A 11 4.65 -4.91 2.24
CA ASP A 11 5.41 -5.27 1.06
C ASP A 11 4.47 -5.53 -0.12
N VAL A 12 4.61 -4.73 -1.17
CA VAL A 12 3.80 -4.79 -2.37
C VAL A 12 4.60 -5.45 -3.49
N SER A 13 4.26 -6.70 -3.80
CA SER A 13 4.70 -7.37 -5.02
C SER A 13 3.85 -6.92 -6.19
N ILE A 14 4.46 -6.77 -7.37
CA ILE A 14 3.76 -6.43 -8.60
C ILE A 14 3.90 -7.60 -9.56
N ASP A 15 2.77 -8.14 -9.99
CA ASP A 15 2.69 -9.12 -11.07
C ASP A 15 2.44 -8.36 -12.38
N ASP A 16 3.53 -8.11 -13.11
CA ASP A 16 3.52 -7.39 -14.39
C ASP A 16 3.47 -8.31 -15.61
N ASN A 17 3.19 -9.61 -15.43
CA ASN A 17 3.11 -10.57 -16.54
C ASN A 17 2.04 -10.23 -17.58
N ASN A 18 0.98 -9.51 -17.17
CA ASN A 18 -0.09 -9.07 -18.05
C ASN A 18 0.16 -7.67 -18.65
N CYS A 19 1.29 -7.03 -18.32
CA CYS A 19 1.59 -5.68 -18.76
C CYS A 19 2.35 -5.64 -20.10
N ASN A 20 1.69 -5.14 -21.15
CA ASN A 20 2.27 -5.05 -22.49
C ASN A 20 2.91 -3.68 -22.83
N CYS A 21 3.51 -3.00 -21.84
CA CYS A 21 4.23 -1.75 -22.06
C CYS A 21 5.54 -2.00 -22.83
N ASN A 22 5.64 -1.53 -24.08
CA ASN A 22 6.85 -1.70 -24.89
C ASN A 22 8.10 -0.98 -24.35
N ASN A 23 7.94 0.18 -23.71
CA ASN A 23 9.06 0.97 -23.18
C ASN A 23 8.64 1.68 -21.88
N ILE A 24 8.90 1.07 -20.73
CA ILE A 24 8.55 1.65 -19.43
C ILE A 24 9.60 2.70 -19.05
N THR A 25 9.20 3.98 -19.00
CA THR A 25 10.05 5.11 -18.61
C THR A 25 9.89 5.48 -17.14
N LYS A 26 8.73 5.18 -16.54
CA LYS A 26 8.43 5.48 -15.13
C LYS A 26 7.51 4.42 -14.54
N LYS A 27 7.76 4.04 -13.29
CA LYS A 27 6.85 3.24 -12.47
C LYS A 27 6.47 4.06 -11.25
N GLU A 28 5.19 4.14 -10.95
CA GLU A 28 4.64 4.88 -9.82
C GLU A 28 3.73 3.97 -9.00
N ILE A 29 3.86 4.07 -7.69
CA ILE A 29 2.97 3.44 -6.71
C ILE A 29 2.33 4.55 -5.90
N SER A 30 1.03 4.45 -5.69
CA SER A 30 0.26 5.33 -4.81
C SER A 30 -0.56 4.49 -3.85
N TRP A 31 -0.77 4.99 -2.64
CA TRP A 31 -1.49 4.26 -1.62
C TRP A 31 -2.36 5.16 -0.77
N VAL A 32 -3.44 4.57 -0.26
CA VAL A 32 -4.33 5.15 0.74
C VAL A 32 -4.53 4.11 1.83
N VAL A 33 -4.42 4.57 3.07
CA VAL A 33 -4.68 3.80 4.27
C VAL A 33 -5.86 4.41 4.99
N ARG A 34 -6.88 3.59 5.21
CA ARG A 34 -8.11 4.01 5.86
C ARG A 34 -8.54 3.01 6.90
N TYR A 35 -9.23 3.49 7.91
CA TYR A 35 -9.88 2.61 8.85
C TYR A 35 -11.12 1.96 8.22
N THR A 36 -11.40 0.69 8.53
CA THR A 36 -12.51 -0.04 7.88
C THR A 36 -13.88 0.24 8.48
N ASN A 37 -13.93 0.69 9.73
CA ASN A 37 -15.16 1.01 10.46
C ASN A 37 -15.86 2.26 9.93
N ASP A 38 -15.10 3.30 9.55
CA ASP A 38 -15.65 4.60 9.16
C ASP A 38 -15.09 5.15 7.84
N ASN A 39 -14.18 4.43 7.18
CA ASN A 39 -13.46 4.85 5.97
C ASN A 39 -12.59 6.11 6.12
N THR A 40 -12.32 6.57 7.35
CA THR A 40 -11.44 7.72 7.59
C THR A 40 -10.03 7.40 7.10
N ILE A 41 -9.52 8.24 6.19
CA ILE A 41 -8.14 8.16 5.69
C ILE A 41 -7.21 8.78 6.73
N PHE A 42 -6.20 8.03 7.16
CA PHE A 42 -5.21 8.50 8.12
C PHE A 42 -3.78 8.51 7.57
N ALA A 43 -3.54 7.83 6.44
CA ALA A 43 -2.29 7.95 5.70
C ALA A 43 -2.52 7.80 4.20
N ASN A 44 -1.75 8.51 3.40
CA ASN A 44 -1.68 8.34 1.95
C ASN A 44 -0.31 8.75 1.44
N GLY A 45 0.04 8.32 0.23
CA GLY A 45 1.32 8.67 -0.35
C GLY A 45 1.45 8.20 -1.79
N SER A 46 2.54 8.61 -2.41
CA SER A 46 2.96 8.11 -3.70
C SER A 46 4.49 8.14 -3.81
N SER A 47 5.04 7.24 -4.61
CA SER A 47 6.46 7.20 -4.91
C SER A 47 6.70 6.64 -6.30
N THR A 48 7.82 7.02 -6.91
CA THR A 48 8.42 6.21 -7.97
C THR A 48 9.18 5.04 -7.36
N PHE A 49 9.36 3.96 -8.12
CA PHE A 49 10.12 2.81 -7.65
C PHE A 49 10.86 2.13 -8.80
N THR A 50 11.95 1.44 -8.46
CA THR A 50 12.77 0.66 -9.40
C THR A 50 12.91 -0.80 -9.00
N THR A 51 12.51 -1.16 -7.78
CA THR A 51 12.57 -2.52 -7.23
C THR A 51 11.18 -3.14 -7.11
N ASN A 52 11.11 -4.47 -7.17
CA ASN A 52 9.89 -5.25 -6.93
C ASN A 52 10.29 -6.45 -6.04
N PRO A 53 9.73 -6.64 -4.83
CA PRO A 53 8.64 -5.86 -4.22
C PRO A 53 9.01 -4.43 -3.80
N VAL A 54 7.99 -3.62 -3.53
CA VAL A 54 8.08 -2.25 -2.99
C VAL A 54 7.50 -2.23 -1.59
N THR A 55 8.26 -1.75 -0.61
CA THR A 55 7.76 -1.56 0.76
C THR A 55 7.16 -0.17 0.91
N ILE A 56 5.91 -0.10 1.39
CA ILE A 56 5.28 1.13 1.85
C ILE A 56 5.11 1.06 3.36
N SER A 57 5.33 2.17 4.06
CA SER A 57 5.28 2.21 5.52
C SER A 57 4.86 3.59 6.02
N GLY A 58 4.34 3.64 7.23
CA GLY A 58 3.93 4.87 7.87
C GLY A 58 3.94 4.77 9.39
N THR A 59 3.81 5.93 10.03
CA THR A 59 3.65 6.05 11.47
C THR A 59 2.49 6.98 11.75
N GLU A 60 1.55 6.58 12.59
CA GLU A 60 0.40 7.40 12.95
C GLU A 60 0.05 7.30 14.43
N SER A 61 -0.68 8.31 14.87
CA SER A 61 -1.31 8.33 16.19
C SER A 61 -2.67 7.65 16.09
N VAL A 62 -2.88 6.59 16.87
CA VAL A 62 -4.13 5.84 16.91
C VAL A 62 -4.72 5.83 18.30
N ASP A 63 -6.03 5.69 18.35
CA ASP A 63 -6.76 5.44 19.58
C ASP A 63 -6.90 3.91 19.80
N PRO A 64 -6.14 3.30 20.71
CA PRO A 64 -6.07 1.85 20.86
C PRO A 64 -7.43 1.18 21.16
N ASP A 65 -8.40 1.94 21.68
CA ASP A 65 -9.75 1.43 22.00
C ASP A 65 -10.71 1.45 20.80
N SER A 66 -10.39 2.19 19.74
CA SER A 66 -11.32 2.54 18.65
C SER A 66 -11.08 1.81 17.32
N TRP A 67 -9.93 1.13 17.14
CA TRP A 67 -9.55 0.61 15.81
C TRP A 67 -8.95 -0.80 15.88
N LYS A 68 -9.61 -1.77 15.25
CA LYS A 68 -9.12 -3.16 15.13
C LYS A 68 -8.58 -3.50 13.76
N THR A 69 -9.04 -2.84 12.70
CA THR A 69 -8.67 -3.18 11.32
C THR A 69 -8.57 -1.93 10.46
N PHE A 70 -7.63 -1.96 9.52
CA PHE A 70 -7.42 -0.92 8.53
C PHE A 70 -7.31 -1.57 7.14
N GLN A 71 -7.61 -0.80 6.11
CA GLN A 71 -7.47 -1.22 4.73
C GLN A 71 -6.40 -0.38 4.05
N VAL A 72 -5.46 -1.06 3.39
CA VAL A 72 -4.51 -0.43 2.48
C VAL A 72 -5.00 -0.70 1.06
N CYS A 73 -5.15 0.37 0.29
CA CYS A 73 -5.40 0.31 -1.13
C CYS A 73 -4.18 0.87 -1.86
N VAL A 74 -3.64 0.10 -2.79
CA VAL A 74 -2.49 0.45 -3.60
C VAL A 74 -2.90 0.51 -5.06
N ASN A 75 -2.46 1.54 -5.77
CA ASN A 75 -2.54 1.67 -7.21
C ASN A 75 -1.13 1.81 -7.78
N VAL A 76 -0.81 0.98 -8.77
CA VAL A 76 0.48 0.95 -9.47
C VAL A 76 0.23 1.35 -10.92
N LYS A 77 1.07 2.25 -11.44
CA LYS A 77 1.02 2.73 -12.83
C LYS A 77 2.39 2.64 -13.46
N TYR A 78 2.44 2.03 -14.64
CA TYR A 78 3.62 2.05 -15.51
C TYR A 78 3.36 3.03 -16.64
N TYR A 79 4.38 3.82 -16.97
CA TYR A 79 4.29 4.84 -17.99
C TYR A 79 5.26 4.54 -19.12
N ASN A 80 4.81 4.76 -20.35
CA ASN A 80 5.66 5.01 -21.50
C ASN A 80 5.63 6.51 -21.76
N GLU A 81 6.75 7.17 -21.47
CA GLU A 81 6.86 8.62 -21.36
C GLU A 81 5.88 9.17 -20.29
N ASN A 82 4.83 9.87 -20.71
CA ASN A 82 3.80 10.45 -19.84
C ASN A 82 2.44 9.74 -19.97
N ILE A 83 2.37 8.65 -20.72
CA ILE A 83 1.13 7.88 -20.95
C ILE A 83 1.15 6.66 -20.04
N VAL A 84 0.11 6.48 -19.23
CA VAL A 84 -0.10 5.25 -18.45
C VAL A 84 -0.36 4.12 -19.44
N CYS A 85 0.54 3.13 -19.48
CA CYS A 85 0.45 2.00 -20.40
C CYS A 85 0.05 0.69 -19.71
N CYS A 86 0.19 0.60 -18.38
CA CYS A 86 -0.41 -0.45 -17.56
C CYS A 86 -0.76 0.09 -16.19
N GLU A 87 -1.82 -0.45 -15.60
CA GLU A 87 -2.18 -0.13 -14.23
C GLU A 87 -2.77 -1.31 -13.47
N GLY A 88 -2.54 -1.33 -12.16
CA GLY A 88 -3.08 -2.35 -11.27
C GLY A 88 -3.53 -1.72 -9.97
N THR A 89 -4.64 -2.18 -9.42
CA THR A 89 -5.12 -1.74 -8.11
C THR A 89 -5.43 -2.94 -7.23
N ARG A 90 -5.01 -2.88 -5.97
CA ARG A 90 -5.34 -3.89 -4.97
C ARG A 90 -5.62 -3.25 -3.63
N CYS A 91 -6.64 -3.74 -2.93
CA CYS A 91 -6.90 -3.41 -1.54
C CYS A 91 -6.82 -4.68 -0.69
N LYS A 92 -6.26 -4.57 0.52
CA LYS A 92 -6.22 -5.64 1.52
C LYS A 92 -6.53 -5.05 2.88
N VAL A 93 -7.33 -5.79 3.65
CA VAL A 93 -7.63 -5.46 5.06
C VAL A 93 -6.60 -6.16 5.93
N PHE A 94 -6.13 -5.46 6.95
CA PHE A 94 -5.12 -5.90 7.89
C PHE A 94 -5.66 -5.66 9.31
N ASP A 95 -5.34 -6.57 10.23
CA ASP A 95 -5.62 -6.38 11.66
C ASP A 95 -4.53 -5.50 12.26
N TRP A 96 -4.90 -4.63 13.21
CA TRP A 96 -3.93 -3.79 13.90
C TRP A 96 -2.98 -4.58 14.79
N ALA A 97 -3.44 -5.74 15.30
CA ALA A 97 -2.60 -6.66 16.06
C ALA A 97 -1.41 -7.17 15.24
N ASP A 98 -1.53 -7.21 13.91
CA ASP A 98 -0.46 -7.62 13.00
C ASP A 98 0.61 -6.54 12.80
N ILE A 99 0.38 -5.31 13.25
CA ILE A 99 1.27 -4.15 13.06
C ILE A 99 2.17 -3.88 14.27
N HIS A 100 1.73 -4.23 15.49
CA HIS A 100 2.43 -3.83 16.72
C HIS A 100 3.79 -4.54 16.95
N ILE A 101 4.31 -5.27 15.97
CA ILE A 101 5.58 -5.98 16.08
C ILE A 101 6.47 -5.58 14.88
N PRO A 102 7.67 -5.02 15.11
CA PRO A 102 8.58 -4.60 14.03
C PRO A 102 9.10 -5.73 13.14
N THR A 103 8.68 -6.97 13.37
CA THR A 103 8.99 -8.15 12.55
C THR A 103 7.95 -9.23 12.87
N GLY A 104 7.08 -9.63 11.93
CA GLY A 104 6.42 -10.94 12.09
C GLY A 104 5.08 -11.22 11.42
N SER A 105 4.45 -10.29 10.69
CA SER A 105 3.12 -10.54 10.12
C SER A 105 3.15 -10.51 8.59
N ASN A 106 2.33 -11.34 7.95
CA ASN A 106 2.17 -11.49 6.49
C ASN A 106 1.57 -10.22 5.83
N ASN A 107 2.30 -9.10 5.95
CA ASN A 107 1.91 -7.80 5.43
C ASN A 107 2.26 -7.67 3.94
N ASN A 108 2.07 -8.74 3.18
CA ASN A 108 2.29 -8.74 1.74
C ASN A 108 1.00 -8.45 0.97
N MET A 109 1.16 -7.85 -0.20
CA MET A 109 0.10 -7.62 -1.17
C MET A 109 0.66 -7.84 -2.56
N THR A 110 -0.07 -8.55 -3.43
CA THR A 110 0.27 -8.63 -4.85
C THR A 110 -0.72 -7.80 -5.66
N VAL A 111 -0.19 -6.83 -6.41
CA VAL A 111 -0.94 -6.05 -7.41
C VAL A 111 -0.78 -6.73 -8.76
N ILE A 112 -1.88 -7.14 -9.37
CA ILE A 112 -1.91 -7.66 -10.73
C ILE A 112 -2.09 -6.48 -11.68
N MET A 113 -1.13 -6.29 -12.58
CA MET A 113 -1.20 -5.25 -13.61
C MET A 113 -2.16 -5.68 -14.72
N ASN A 114 -2.89 -4.73 -15.31
CA ASN A 114 -3.72 -4.92 -16.50
C ASN A 114 -3.42 -3.84 -17.55
#